data_AF-A0A7X2JHG0-F1
#
_entry.id   AF-A0A7X2JHG0-F1
#
_cell.length_a   1.000
_cell.length_b   1.000
_cell.length_c   1.000
_cell.angle_alpha   90.00
_cell.angle_beta   90.00
_cell.angle_gamma   90.00
#
_symmetry.space_group_name_H-M   'P 1'
#
loop_
_entity.id
_entity.type
_entity.pdbx_description
1 polymer ?
#
loop_
_entity_poly.entity_id
_entity_poly.type
_entity_poly.pdbx_seq_one_letter_code
_entity_poly.pdbx_strand_id
1 'polypeptide(L)'
;MAEKKIRLALVGVGNCACSLVQGIEFYKTPEIAEEAGGLMHYNLGGYVPSDIEVVVGFDIDSKKVGKDVSEAILEWPNCTYKICDVPKLGAPVLKGPVLDGAPDHLQHYYGKDYFT
;
A
#
# COMPACT_ATOMS: atom_id res chain seq x y z
N MET A 1 -3.84 -27.41 7.97
CA MET A 1 -2.60 -26.68 8.30
C MET A 1 -2.92 -25.20 8.22
N ALA A 2 -2.44 -24.36 9.14
CA ALA A 2 -2.69 -22.92 9.04
C ALA A 2 -2.11 -22.41 7.72
N GLU A 3 -2.88 -21.60 6.97
CA GLU A 3 -2.38 -20.99 5.75
C GLU A 3 -1.14 -20.15 6.06
N LYS A 4 -0.09 -20.32 5.25
CA LYS A 4 1.21 -19.68 5.45
C LYS A 4 1.16 -18.24 4.94
N LYS A 5 0.59 -17.32 5.74
CA LYS A 5 0.41 -15.91 5.37
C LYS A 5 1.54 -15.00 5.84
N ILE A 6 1.88 -13.99 5.05
CA ILE A 6 2.76 -12.87 5.42
C ILE A 6 1.86 -11.68 5.76
N ARG A 7 1.75 -11.33 7.04
CA ARG A 7 0.96 -10.19 7.50
C ARG A 7 1.79 -8.91 7.35
N LEU A 8 1.40 -8.04 6.44
CA LEU A 8 2.10 -6.82 6.05
C LEU A 8 1.44 -5.59 6.68
N ALA A 9 2.22 -4.82 7.42
CA ALA A 9 1.87 -3.47 7.85
C ALA A 9 2.61 -2.44 6.98
N LEU A 10 1.93 -1.37 6.57
CA LEU A 10 2.50 -0.28 5.78
C LEU A 10 2.75 0.95 6.67
N VAL A 11 3.91 1.57 6.55
CA VAL A 11 4.22 2.85 7.22
C VAL A 11 4.55 3.88 6.14
N GLY A 12 3.69 4.88 5.99
CA GLY A 12 3.65 5.77 4.83
C GLY A 12 2.89 5.13 3.68
N VAL A 13 1.63 5.52 3.48
CA VAL A 13 0.75 5.03 2.41
C VAL A 13 0.91 5.91 1.17
N GLY A 14 2.17 6.03 0.72
CA GLY A 14 2.58 6.82 -0.45
C GLY A 14 2.48 6.07 -1.78
N ASN A 15 3.08 6.63 -2.84
CA ASN A 15 3.13 5.99 -4.16
C ASN A 15 3.76 4.59 -4.14
N CYS A 16 4.83 4.36 -3.35
CA CYS A 16 5.44 3.04 -3.22
C CYS A 16 4.48 2.02 -2.60
N ALA A 17 3.73 2.42 -1.57
CA ALA A 17 2.70 1.58 -0.98
C ALA A 17 1.58 1.31 -1.99
N CYS A 18 1.17 2.31 -2.76
CA CYS A 18 0.17 2.15 -3.81
C CYS A 18 0.61 1.14 -4.88
N SER A 19 1.83 1.25 -5.39
CA SER A 19 2.38 0.28 -6.35
C SER A 19 2.55 -1.12 -5.76
N LEU A 20 2.94 -1.24 -4.48
CA LEU A 20 3.07 -2.54 -3.80
C LEU A 20 1.71 -3.22 -3.62
N VAL A 21 0.71 -2.51 -3.11
CA VAL A 21 -0.63 -3.05 -2.86
C VAL A 21 -1.29 -3.47 -4.18
N GLN A 22 -1.18 -2.64 -5.22
CA GLN A 22 -1.62 -3.02 -6.56
C GLN A 22 -0.83 -4.22 -7.11
N GLY A 23 0.48 -4.29 -6.87
CA GLY A 23 1.31 -5.41 -7.31
C GLY A 23 0.91 -6.74 -6.65
N ILE A 24 0.61 -6.74 -5.35
CA ILE A 24 0.13 -7.92 -4.63
C ILE A 24 -1.17 -8.46 -5.28
N GLU A 25 -2.06 -7.56 -5.69
CA GLU A 25 -3.30 -7.92 -6.37
C GLU A 25 -3.07 -8.37 -7.81
N PHE A 26 -2.24 -7.64 -8.56
CA PHE A 26 -1.97 -7.87 -9.97
C PHE A 26 -1.25 -9.20 -10.22
N TYR A 27 -0.21 -9.51 -9.42
CA TYR A 27 0.61 -10.72 -9.57
C TYR A 27 0.02 -11.96 -8.86
N LYS A 28 -1.31 -12.09 -8.78
CA LYS A 28 -1.95 -13.22 -8.07
C LYS A 28 -1.68 -14.59 -8.69
N THR A 29 -1.39 -14.65 -10.00
CA THR A 29 -1.16 -15.91 -10.72
C THR A 29 0.23 -15.95 -11.36
N PRO A 30 0.84 -17.14 -11.52
CA PRO A 30 2.16 -17.27 -12.12
C PRO A 30 2.20 -16.85 -13.60
N GLU A 31 1.10 -17.02 -14.33
CA GLU A 31 1.00 -16.64 -15.75
C GLU A 31 1.15 -15.13 -15.93
N ILE A 32 0.48 -14.34 -15.09
CA ILE A 32 0.61 -12.88 -15.10
C ILE A 32 2.05 -12.46 -14.76
N ALA A 33 2.69 -13.14 -13.80
CA ALA A 33 4.06 -12.83 -13.42
C ALA A 33 5.07 -13.10 -14.54
N GLU A 34 4.87 -14.18 -15.30
CA GLU A 34 5.70 -14.50 -16.46
C GLU A 34 5.50 -13.49 -17.60
N GLU A 35 4.26 -13.11 -17.91
CA GLU A 35 3.95 -12.17 -18.98
C GLU A 35 4.40 -10.73 -18.67
N ALA A 36 4.07 -10.22 -17.48
CA ALA A 36 4.35 -8.83 -17.10
C ALA A 36 5.82 -8.61 -16.67
N GLY A 37 6.51 -9.66 -16.20
CA GLY A 37 7.86 -9.56 -15.68
C GLY A 37 7.98 -8.77 -14.37
N GLY A 38 9.21 -8.44 -13.96
CA GLY A 38 9.50 -7.64 -12.77
C GLY A 38 9.69 -8.42 -11.47
N LEU A 39 9.29 -9.70 -11.43
CA LEU A 39 9.61 -10.62 -10.34
C LEU A 39 10.73 -11.57 -10.77
N MET A 40 11.85 -11.61 -10.03
CA MET A 40 12.91 -12.60 -10.27
C MET A 40 12.42 -14.03 -10.03
N HIS A 41 11.55 -14.20 -9.02
CA HIS A 41 10.94 -15.47 -8.67
C HIS A 41 9.48 -15.22 -8.27
N TYR A 42 8.53 -15.89 -8.93
CA TYR A 42 7.12 -15.85 -8.51
C TYR A 42 6.91 -16.54 -7.16
N ASN A 43 7.57 -17.68 -6.96
CA ASN A 43 7.61 -18.38 -5.68
C ASN A 43 8.98 -18.19 -5.03
N LEU A 44 9.01 -17.52 -3.88
CA LEU A 44 10.23 -17.29 -3.11
C LEU A 44 10.14 -18.00 -1.75
N GLY A 45 10.88 -19.09 -1.59
CA GLY A 45 10.90 -19.84 -0.32
C GLY A 45 9.54 -20.46 0.06
N GLY A 46 8.72 -20.80 -0.93
CA GLY A 46 7.37 -21.33 -0.73
C GLY A 46 6.32 -20.25 -0.44
N TYR A 47 6.61 -18.98 -0.73
CA TYR A 47 5.66 -17.88 -0.67
C TYR A 47 5.41 -17.31 -2.05
N VAL A 48 4.16 -17.03 -2.37
CA VAL A 48 3.72 -16.34 -3.59
C VAL A 48 3.10 -14.98 -3.24
N PRO A 49 2.92 -14.04 -4.19
CA PRO A 49 2.31 -12.74 -3.91
C PRO A 49 0.96 -12.84 -3.16
N SER A 50 0.13 -13.83 -3.51
CA SER A 50 -1.16 -14.12 -2.87
C SER A 50 -1.09 -14.54 -1.39
N ASP A 51 0.10 -14.83 -0.87
CA ASP A 51 0.33 -15.10 0.54
C ASP A 51 0.53 -13.81 1.36
N ILE A 52 0.73 -12.66 0.70
CA ILE A 52 0.90 -11.37 1.36
C ILE A 52 -0.48 -10.78 1.65
N GLU A 53 -0.74 -10.55 2.93
CA GLU A 53 -1.98 -9.96 3.43
C GLU A 53 -1.66 -8.60 4.04
N VAL A 54 -2.15 -7.53 3.42
CA VAL A 54 -2.07 -6.19 4.02
C VAL A 54 -3.08 -6.12 5.15
N VAL A 55 -2.62 -5.88 6.37
CA VAL A 55 -3.48 -5.93 7.57
C VAL A 55 -3.71 -4.55 8.20
N VAL A 56 -2.82 -3.59 7.96
CA VAL A 56 -2.93 -2.22 8.50
C VAL A 56 -2.00 -1.26 7.73
N GLY A 57 -2.40 0.00 7.63
CA GLY A 57 -1.54 1.10 7.20
C GLY A 57 -1.37 2.15 8.29
N PHE A 58 -0.27 2.89 8.25
CA PHE A 58 -0.05 4.08 9.07
C PHE A 58 0.32 5.26 8.16
N ASP A 59 -0.37 6.37 8.35
CA ASP A 59 -0.06 7.62 7.65
C ASP A 59 -0.35 8.81 8.58
N ILE A 60 0.11 9.98 8.17
CA ILE A 60 -0.18 11.26 8.82
C ILE A 60 -1.19 12.06 8.01
N ASP A 61 -1.32 11.75 6.71
CA ASP A 61 -2.19 12.46 5.77
C ASP A 61 -3.65 12.34 6.20
N SER A 62 -4.28 13.46 6.56
CA SER A 62 -5.69 13.51 6.96
C SER A 62 -6.65 12.98 5.89
N LYS A 63 -6.25 13.00 4.61
CA LYS A 63 -7.01 12.40 3.51
C LYS A 63 -6.96 10.87 3.49
N LYS A 64 -5.98 10.27 4.14
CA LYS A 64 -5.74 8.81 4.16
C LYS A 64 -6.14 8.17 5.47
N VAL A 65 -5.87 8.85 6.59
CA VAL A 65 -6.22 8.36 7.93
C VAL A 65 -7.72 8.06 8.05
N GLY A 66 -8.04 6.88 8.58
CA GLY A 66 -9.41 6.39 8.77
C GLY A 66 -10.01 5.64 7.57
N LYS A 67 -9.35 5.65 6.41
CA LYS A 67 -9.79 4.89 5.22
C LYS A 67 -9.25 3.47 5.23
N ASP A 68 -9.84 2.62 4.38
CA ASP A 68 -9.23 1.34 4.04
C ASP A 68 -7.97 1.58 3.20
N VAL A 69 -6.94 0.73 3.34
CA VAL A 69 -5.73 0.83 2.52
C VAL A 69 -6.07 0.78 1.02
N SER A 70 -7.06 0.00 0.58
CA SER A 70 -7.47 -0.04 -0.83
C SER A 70 -7.93 1.31 -1.38
N GLU A 71 -8.47 2.16 -0.51
CA GLU A 71 -8.93 3.52 -0.85
C GLU A 71 -7.79 4.53 -0.67
N ALA A 72 -7.11 4.48 0.47
CA ALA A 72 -6.04 5.42 0.84
C ALA A 72 -4.88 5.45 -0.15
N ILE A 73 -4.55 4.32 -0.79
CA ILE A 73 -3.49 4.28 -1.80
C ILE A 73 -3.82 5.12 -3.06
N LEU A 74 -5.10 5.38 -3.33
CA LEU A 74 -5.56 6.19 -4.46
C LEU A 74 -5.79 7.67 -4.09
N GLU A 75 -5.62 8.02 -2.81
CA GLU A 75 -5.79 9.38 -2.35
C GLU A 75 -4.62 10.27 -2.75
N TRP A 76 -4.96 11.45 -3.25
CA TRP A 76 -3.98 12.50 -3.53
C TRP A 76 -3.19 12.83 -2.23
N PRO A 77 -1.86 13.00 -2.27
CA PRO A 77 -1.01 13.26 -3.44
C PRO A 77 -0.45 12.02 -4.15
N ASN A 78 -0.93 10.81 -3.84
CA ASN A 78 -0.54 9.66 -4.64
C ASN A 78 -1.01 9.86 -6.08
N CYS A 79 -0.13 9.50 -7.02
CA CYS A 79 -0.31 9.70 -8.46
C CYS A 79 0.34 8.58 -9.28
N THR A 80 0.67 7.45 -8.65
CA THR A 80 1.22 6.29 -9.36
C THR A 80 0.22 5.78 -10.41
N TYR A 81 0.74 5.16 -11.46
CA TYR A 81 -0.09 4.58 -12.52
C TYR A 81 -0.93 3.43 -11.96
N LYS A 82 -2.22 3.40 -12.31
CA LYS A 82 -3.14 2.35 -11.86
C LYS A 82 -3.05 1.14 -12.79
N ILE A 83 -2.50 0.03 -12.29
CA ILE A 83 -2.31 -1.21 -13.07
C ILE A 83 -3.44 -2.23 -12.86
N CYS A 84 -4.18 -2.13 -11.74
CA CYS A 84 -5.34 -2.96 -11.45
C CYS A 84 -6.29 -2.29 -10.46
N ASP A 85 -7.47 -2.86 -10.29
CA ASP A 85 -8.38 -2.54 -9.19
C ASP A 85 -8.03 -3.38 -7.97
N VAL A 86 -7.89 -2.73 -6.81
CA VAL A 86 -7.64 -3.39 -5.52
C VAL A 86 -8.97 -3.56 -4.79
N PRO A 87 -9.40 -4.78 -4.44
CA PRO A 87 -10.61 -4.99 -3.65
C PRO A 87 -10.44 -4.42 -2.24
N LYS A 88 -11.55 -4.18 -1.54
CA LYS A 88 -11.52 -3.74 -0.14
C LYS A 88 -10.73 -4.75 0.71
N LEU A 89 -9.72 -4.27 1.43
CA LEU A 89 -8.78 -5.14 2.14
C LEU A 89 -9.22 -5.41 3.59
N GLY A 90 -10.08 -4.57 4.16
CA GLY A 90 -10.41 -4.60 5.59
C GLY A 90 -9.23 -4.13 6.46
N ALA A 91 -8.26 -3.44 5.86
CA ALA A 91 -7.03 -2.96 6.49
C ALA A 91 -7.15 -1.45 6.71
N PRO A 92 -7.37 -0.97 7.94
CA PRO A 92 -7.52 0.45 8.20
C PRO A 92 -6.18 1.18 8.12
N VAL A 93 -6.22 2.47 7.72
CA VAL A 93 -5.10 3.40 7.89
C VAL A 93 -5.26 4.14 9.22
N LEU A 94 -4.29 3.96 10.11
CA LEU A 94 -4.26 4.59 11.42
C LEU A 94 -3.35 5.83 11.41
N LYS A 95 -3.66 6.83 12.24
CA LYS A 95 -2.80 8.02 12.39
C LYS A 95 -1.50 7.64 13.10
N GLY A 96 -0.37 7.81 12.42
CA GLY A 96 0.96 7.69 13.00
C GLY A 96 1.40 8.96 13.73
N PRO A 97 2.44 8.91 14.58
CA PRO A 97 3.06 10.10 15.12
C PRO A 97 3.80 10.87 14.00
N VAL A 98 3.60 12.19 13.92
CA VAL A 98 4.15 13.02 12.82
C VAL A 98 5.68 13.06 12.85
N LEU A 99 6.27 13.32 14.02
CA LEU A 99 7.72 13.43 14.25
C LEU A 99 8.42 14.30 13.17
N ASP A 100 9.49 13.79 12.58
CA ASP A 100 10.32 14.43 11.56
C ASP A 100 9.96 14.00 10.13
N GLY A 101 8.93 13.18 9.95
CA GLY A 101 8.50 12.67 8.64
C GLY A 101 7.73 13.68 7.78
N ALA A 102 7.41 14.86 8.33
CA ALA A 102 6.54 15.84 7.70
C ALA A 102 7.08 17.27 7.83
N PRO A 103 8.10 17.65 7.05
CA PRO A 103 8.63 19.01 7.07
C PRO A 103 7.58 20.02 6.59
N ASP A 104 7.63 21.25 7.12
CA ASP A 104 6.62 22.31 6.91
C ASP A 104 6.29 22.59 5.43
N HIS A 105 7.26 22.44 4.54
CA HIS A 105 7.04 22.65 3.11
C HIS A 105 6.03 21.66 2.50
N LEU A 106 5.82 20.48 3.10
CA LEU A 106 4.79 19.56 2.64
C LEU A 106 3.38 20.12 2.86
N GLN A 107 3.15 20.90 3.93
CA GLN A 107 1.85 21.58 4.11
C GLN A 107 1.61 22.66 3.05
N HIS A 108 2.69 23.30 2.56
CA HIS A 108 2.60 24.26 1.46
C HIS A 108 2.06 23.60 0.18
N TYR A 109 2.52 22.39 -0.14
CA TYR A 109 2.09 21.67 -1.34
C TYR A 109 0.79 20.88 -1.14
N TYR A 110 0.61 20.25 0.02
CA TYR A 110 -0.44 19.25 0.26
C TYR A 110 -1.62 19.73 1.10
N GLY A 111 -1.58 21.00 1.52
CA GLY A 111 -2.61 21.66 2.29
C GLY A 111 -2.22 21.82 3.76
N LYS A 112 -2.78 22.85 4.41
CA LYS A 112 -2.53 23.14 5.83
C LYS A 112 -2.90 21.98 6.74
N ASP A 113 -3.96 21.27 6.38
CA ASP A 113 -4.48 20.17 7.20
C ASP A 113 -3.81 18.82 6.87
N TYR A 114 -2.67 18.82 6.16
CA TYR A 114 -2.02 17.60 5.67
C TYR A 114 -1.75 16.63 6.82
N PHE A 115 -1.21 17.06 7.95
CA PHE A 115 -0.91 16.16 9.09
C PHE A 115 -1.46 16.64 10.45
N THR A 116 -2.37 17.60 10.44
CA THR A 116 -3.04 18.10 11.65
C THR A 116 -4.23 17.25 12.01
#